data_AF-A0A6N7PS30-F1
#
_entry.id   AF-A0A6N7PS30-F1
#
_cell.length_a   1.000
_cell.length_b   1.000
_cell.length_c   1.000
_cell.angle_alpha   90.00
_cell.angle_beta   90.00
_cell.angle_gamma   90.00
#
_symmetry.space_group_name_H-M   'P 1'
#
loop_
_entity.id
_entity.type
_entity.pdbx_description
1 polymer ?
#
loop_
_entity_poly.entity_id
_entity_poly.type
_entity_poly.pdbx_seq_one_letter_code
_entity_poly.pdbx_strand_id
1 'polypeptide(L)'
;MNERSVQTTRAALEDLKTRHIAFLRARLSSPAARAEWQKTVADVLDELRFAPLGRVVEPSSLVSALDAAITKQTVDTKLRPAIERLAREVHAVLVKEDATIGSFVPEHARRELAALFARPDVLPPKLVREIAESEAAREVMREVMADALKQFSERVNPFVAEWGLPSLMKKLGPFGLGGVGKAIDGLRVDFEKRLDPEIRKFLLGFSGKAVKNAAESILARGSEPPFVALRQRLAEFLLEQRFAEVMLDVDATTQGARIGVDVAAHLAAHATLAARRRAFVLAWVKENEEKPVSEVLASLGLPDKPPRELVEKLADATFPALLSTLGTPAAQAWLASIVAEFYDGLVAADEGTG
;
A
#
# COMPACT_ATOMS: atom_id res chain seq x y z
N MET A 1 12.48 -79.23 -4.43
CA MET A 1 12.95 -77.99 -5.07
C MET A 1 12.41 -77.98 -6.48
N ASN A 2 11.35 -77.20 -6.74
CA ASN A 2 10.81 -77.00 -8.09
C ASN A 2 11.27 -75.61 -8.54
N GLU A 3 12.40 -75.55 -9.22
CA GLU A 3 12.79 -74.40 -10.02
C GLU A 3 11.87 -74.36 -11.26
N ARG A 4 10.72 -73.70 -11.13
CA ARG A 4 10.03 -73.17 -12.29
C ARG A 4 10.78 -71.91 -12.71
N SER A 5 11.75 -72.05 -13.61
CA SER A 5 12.16 -70.94 -14.47
C SER A 5 10.94 -70.57 -15.32
N VAL A 6 10.14 -69.62 -14.83
CA VAL A 6 9.07 -69.02 -15.63
C VAL A 6 9.79 -68.25 -16.74
N GLN A 7 9.96 -68.89 -17.90
CA GLN A 7 10.31 -68.18 -19.13
C GLN A 7 9.13 -67.23 -19.41
N THR A 8 9.25 -65.99 -18.96
CA THR A 8 8.24 -64.97 -19.17
C THR A 8 8.24 -64.65 -20.65
N THR A 9 7.22 -65.08 -21.38
CA THR A 9 7.14 -64.87 -22.82
C THR A 9 7.06 -63.37 -23.12
N ARG A 10 7.65 -62.91 -24.24
CA ARG A 10 7.61 -61.50 -24.68
C ARG A 10 6.19 -60.93 -24.71
N ALA A 11 5.20 -61.75 -25.08
CA ALA A 11 3.79 -61.38 -25.05
C ALA A 11 3.26 -61.13 -23.62
N ALA A 12 3.70 -61.90 -22.63
CA ALA A 12 3.34 -61.68 -21.23
C ALA A 12 3.99 -60.39 -20.66
N LEU A 13 5.23 -60.08 -21.08
CA LEU A 13 5.89 -58.82 -20.72
C LEU A 13 5.19 -57.59 -21.32
N GLU A 14 4.75 -57.65 -22.57
CA GLU A 14 3.98 -56.57 -23.21
C GLU A 14 2.59 -56.36 -22.57
N ASP A 15 1.92 -57.44 -22.15
CA ASP A 15 0.66 -57.34 -21.39
C ASP A 15 0.91 -56.70 -20.00
N LEU A 16 1.96 -57.11 -19.30
CA LEU A 16 2.35 -56.50 -18.01
C LEU A 16 2.72 -55.02 -18.16
N LYS A 17 3.46 -54.65 -19.21
CA LYS A 17 3.79 -53.27 -19.56
C LYS A 17 2.53 -52.43 -19.77
N THR A 18 1.59 -52.93 -20.54
CA THR A 18 0.30 -52.26 -20.80
C THR A 18 -0.49 -52.05 -19.52
N ARG A 19 -0.58 -53.09 -18.66
CA ARG A 19 -1.26 -53.00 -17.35
C ARG A 19 -0.56 -52.02 -16.40
N HIS A 20 0.77 -51.98 -16.42
CA HIS A 20 1.56 -51.09 -15.57
C HIS A 20 1.37 -49.62 -15.98
N ILE A 21 1.34 -49.32 -17.29
CA ILE A 21 1.01 -47.98 -17.80
C ILE A 21 -0.41 -47.58 -17.38
N ALA A 22 -1.39 -48.48 -17.52
CA ALA A 22 -2.78 -48.22 -17.11
C ALA A 22 -2.90 -47.96 -15.59
N PHE A 23 -2.18 -48.74 -14.77
CA PHE A 23 -2.11 -48.56 -13.33
C PHE A 23 -1.49 -47.20 -12.96
N LEU A 24 -0.36 -46.82 -13.56
CA LEU A 24 0.29 -45.53 -13.28
C LEU A 24 -0.62 -44.35 -13.62
N ARG A 25 -1.34 -44.42 -14.75
CA ARG A 25 -2.33 -43.40 -15.12
C ARG A 25 -3.44 -43.26 -14.09
N ALA A 26 -4.04 -44.37 -13.69
CA ALA A 26 -5.09 -44.38 -12.67
C ALA A 26 -4.57 -43.89 -11.31
N ARG A 27 -3.33 -44.26 -10.96
CA ARG A 27 -2.73 -43.89 -9.69
C ARG A 27 -2.42 -42.40 -9.61
N LEU A 28 -1.81 -41.84 -10.65
CA LEU A 28 -1.45 -40.42 -10.74
C LEU A 28 -2.66 -39.49 -10.82
N SER A 29 -3.83 -40.01 -11.18
CA SER A 29 -5.09 -39.26 -11.23
C SER A 29 -6.02 -39.49 -10.03
N SER A 30 -5.60 -40.32 -9.07
CA SER A 30 -6.42 -40.71 -7.94
C SER A 30 -6.48 -39.66 -6.82
N PRO A 31 -7.49 -39.73 -5.91
CA PRO A 31 -7.48 -38.93 -4.68
C PRO A 31 -6.24 -39.16 -3.81
N ALA A 32 -5.64 -40.35 -3.86
CA ALA A 32 -4.39 -40.65 -3.19
C ALA A 32 -3.21 -39.86 -3.77
N ALA A 33 -3.16 -39.67 -5.10
CA ALA A 33 -2.16 -38.80 -5.72
C ALA A 33 -2.32 -37.33 -5.30
N ARG A 34 -3.54 -36.85 -5.03
CA ARG A 34 -3.74 -35.50 -4.47
C ARG A 34 -3.15 -35.37 -3.07
N ALA A 35 -3.40 -36.34 -2.20
CA ALA A 35 -2.86 -36.34 -0.83
C ALA A 35 -1.32 -36.44 -0.84
N GLU A 36 -0.75 -37.26 -1.73
CA GLU A 36 0.70 -37.34 -1.92
C GLU A 36 1.27 -36.07 -2.54
N TRP A 37 0.56 -35.42 -3.45
CA TRP A 37 0.96 -34.14 -4.00
C TRP A 37 1.03 -33.08 -2.91
N GLN A 38 0.00 -32.99 -2.06
CA GLN A 38 0.01 -32.09 -0.90
C GLN A 38 1.20 -32.35 0.02
N LYS A 39 1.48 -33.62 0.34
CA LYS A 39 2.64 -34.00 1.14
C LYS A 39 3.96 -33.62 0.43
N THR A 40 4.09 -33.93 -0.85
CA THR A 40 5.29 -33.65 -1.64
C THR A 40 5.56 -32.16 -1.74
N VAL A 41 4.52 -31.34 -1.97
CA VAL A 41 4.65 -29.88 -1.97
C VAL A 41 5.11 -29.38 -0.60
N ALA A 42 4.56 -29.91 0.49
CA ALA A 42 4.99 -29.56 1.84
C ALA A 42 6.45 -29.95 2.11
N ASP A 43 6.84 -31.17 1.75
CA ASP A 43 8.20 -31.70 1.94
C ASP A 43 9.21 -30.91 1.10
N VAL A 44 8.90 -30.63 -0.18
CA VAL A 44 9.75 -29.81 -1.06
C VAL A 44 9.94 -28.39 -0.51
N LEU A 45 8.87 -27.74 -0.02
CA LEU A 45 8.99 -26.41 0.59
C LEU A 45 9.78 -26.45 1.91
N ASP A 46 9.64 -27.51 2.71
CA ASP A 46 10.41 -27.69 3.94
C ASP A 46 11.89 -28.01 3.68
N GLU A 47 12.21 -28.67 2.57
CA GLU A 47 13.61 -28.91 2.14
C GLU A 47 14.23 -27.64 1.54
N LEU A 48 13.49 -26.92 0.68
CA LEU A 48 13.97 -25.70 0.03
C LEU A 48 14.36 -24.61 1.03
N ARG A 49 13.74 -24.56 2.22
CA ARG A 49 14.07 -23.57 3.24
C ARG A 49 15.50 -23.72 3.76
N PHE A 50 16.05 -24.93 3.76
CA PHE A 50 17.41 -25.22 4.21
C PHE A 50 18.43 -25.13 3.08
N ALA A 51 17.97 -25.09 1.83
CA ALA A 51 18.86 -24.89 0.71
C ALA A 51 19.50 -23.49 0.79
N PRO A 52 20.80 -23.34 0.46
CA PRO A 52 21.41 -22.04 0.28
C PRO A 52 20.71 -21.27 -0.84
N LEU A 53 20.49 -19.97 -0.65
CA LEU A 53 19.79 -19.13 -1.63
C LEU A 53 20.41 -19.23 -3.03
N GLY A 54 21.73 -19.27 -3.13
CA GLY A 54 22.47 -19.38 -4.40
C GLY A 54 22.18 -20.65 -5.20
N ARG A 55 21.69 -21.71 -4.55
CA ARG A 55 21.27 -22.95 -5.23
C ARG A 55 19.84 -22.90 -5.74
N VAL A 56 19.01 -22.04 -5.15
CA VAL A 56 17.58 -21.92 -5.47
C VAL A 56 17.35 -20.80 -6.48
N VAL A 57 18.14 -19.74 -6.40
CA VAL A 57 17.93 -18.51 -7.17
C VAL A 57 19.22 -18.12 -7.88
N GLU A 58 19.19 -18.15 -9.20
CA GLU A 58 20.25 -17.55 -10.01
C GLU A 58 20.02 -16.01 -10.10
N PRO A 59 21.01 -15.17 -9.71
CA PRO A 59 20.81 -13.73 -9.63
C PRO A 59 20.38 -13.06 -10.95
N SER A 60 20.99 -13.47 -12.07
CA SER A 60 20.70 -12.98 -13.43
C SER A 60 19.27 -13.33 -13.87
N SER A 61 18.82 -14.55 -13.56
CA SER A 61 17.48 -15.03 -13.85
C SER A 61 16.43 -14.33 -13.00
N LEU A 62 16.68 -14.09 -11.71
CA LEU A 62 15.79 -13.30 -10.87
C LEU A 62 15.64 -11.87 -11.39
N VAL A 63 16.75 -11.22 -11.75
CA VAL A 63 16.73 -9.88 -12.35
C VAL A 63 15.92 -9.87 -13.64
N SER A 64 16.14 -10.83 -14.52
CA SER A 64 15.42 -10.93 -15.81
C SER A 64 13.92 -11.18 -15.59
N ALA A 65 13.56 -12.03 -14.62
CA ALA A 65 12.17 -12.27 -14.25
C ALA A 65 11.51 -11.01 -13.69
N LEU A 66 12.19 -10.25 -12.82
CA LEU A 66 11.71 -8.98 -12.29
C LEU A 66 11.55 -7.92 -13.40
N ASP A 67 12.48 -7.85 -14.34
CA ASP A 67 12.38 -6.93 -15.48
C ASP A 67 11.22 -7.29 -16.41
N ALA A 68 10.96 -8.58 -16.64
CA ALA A 68 9.83 -9.05 -17.42
C ALA A 68 8.49 -8.85 -16.71
N ALA A 69 8.46 -9.01 -15.39
CA ALA A 69 7.27 -8.77 -14.57
C ALA A 69 6.95 -7.27 -14.45
N ILE A 70 7.98 -6.43 -14.30
CA ILE A 70 7.87 -4.98 -14.07
C ILE A 70 8.08 -4.23 -15.39
N THR A 71 7.26 -4.54 -16.40
CA THR A 71 7.22 -3.76 -17.65
C THR A 71 6.00 -2.84 -17.69
N LYS A 72 6.15 -1.69 -18.34
CA LYS A 72 5.03 -0.79 -18.63
C LYS A 72 3.87 -1.54 -19.31
N GLN A 73 4.18 -2.44 -20.24
CA GLN A 73 3.17 -3.21 -20.96
C GLN A 73 2.40 -4.17 -20.04
N THR A 74 3.09 -4.91 -19.16
CA THR A 74 2.45 -5.79 -18.17
C THR A 74 1.57 -4.97 -17.23
N VAL A 75 2.08 -3.83 -16.76
CA VAL A 75 1.32 -2.94 -15.86
C VAL A 75 0.06 -2.39 -16.54
N ASP A 76 0.20 -1.88 -17.77
CA ASP A 76 -0.88 -1.25 -18.52
C ASP A 76 -1.96 -2.24 -18.96
N THR A 77 -1.58 -3.44 -19.39
CA THR A 77 -2.52 -4.39 -20.02
C THR A 77 -3.07 -5.45 -19.06
N LYS A 78 -2.33 -5.82 -18.00
CA LYS A 78 -2.71 -6.90 -17.08
C LYS A 78 -3.11 -6.38 -15.70
N LEU A 79 -2.31 -5.48 -15.14
CA LEU A 79 -2.54 -4.97 -13.77
C LEU A 79 -3.60 -3.89 -13.72
N ARG A 80 -3.57 -2.91 -14.63
CA ARG A 80 -4.53 -1.79 -14.64
C ARG A 80 -6.01 -2.23 -14.56
N PRO A 81 -6.53 -3.08 -15.46
CA PRO A 81 -7.94 -3.46 -15.40
C PRO A 81 -8.28 -4.25 -14.14
N ALA A 82 -7.34 -5.08 -13.64
CA ALA A 82 -7.53 -5.83 -12.41
C ALA A 82 -7.58 -4.91 -11.17
N ILE A 83 -6.70 -3.92 -11.10
CA ILE A 83 -6.64 -2.95 -10.00
C ILE A 83 -7.84 -2.02 -10.02
N GLU A 84 -8.27 -1.53 -11.19
CA GLU A 84 -9.48 -0.70 -11.30
C GLU A 84 -10.74 -1.47 -10.88
N ARG A 85 -10.83 -2.76 -11.24
CA ARG A 85 -11.92 -3.63 -10.78
C ARG A 85 -11.85 -3.84 -9.26
N LEU A 86 -10.68 -4.19 -8.74
CA LEU A 86 -10.46 -4.41 -7.32
C LEU A 86 -10.78 -3.14 -6.51
N ALA A 87 -10.34 -1.96 -6.96
CA ALA A 87 -10.62 -0.69 -6.32
C ALA A 87 -12.13 -0.42 -6.20
N ARG A 88 -12.90 -0.71 -7.26
CA ARG A 88 -14.37 -0.58 -7.24
C ARG A 88 -15.03 -1.59 -6.30
N GLU A 89 -14.62 -2.85 -6.34
CA GLU A 89 -15.18 -3.90 -5.48
C GLU A 89 -14.87 -3.61 -4.00
N VAL A 90 -13.63 -3.26 -3.68
CA VAL A 90 -13.21 -2.88 -2.32
C VAL A 90 -13.92 -1.62 -1.86
N HIS A 91 -14.03 -0.59 -2.70
CA HIS A 91 -14.80 0.62 -2.38
C HIS A 91 -16.25 0.29 -2.03
N ALA A 92 -16.92 -0.55 -2.84
CA ALA A 92 -18.31 -0.92 -2.61
C ALA A 92 -18.53 -1.70 -1.31
N VAL A 93 -17.52 -2.44 -0.85
CA VAL A 93 -17.52 -3.13 0.45
C VAL A 93 -17.28 -2.13 1.57
N LEU A 94 -16.21 -1.34 1.49
CA LEU A 94 -15.78 -0.43 2.56
C LEU A 94 -16.80 0.68 2.84
N VAL A 95 -17.48 1.22 1.82
CA VAL A 95 -18.50 2.27 2.04
C VAL A 95 -19.74 1.73 2.76
N LYS A 96 -20.00 0.42 2.70
CA LYS A 96 -21.10 -0.22 3.44
C LYS A 96 -20.70 -0.64 4.85
N GLU A 97 -19.42 -0.53 5.19
CA GLU A 97 -18.91 -0.93 6.49
C GLU A 97 -19.34 0.08 7.56
N ASP A 98 -19.88 -0.44 8.65
CA ASP A 98 -20.29 0.37 9.81
C ASP A 98 -19.14 0.56 10.81
N ALA A 99 -18.15 -0.33 10.77
CA ALA A 99 -16.99 -0.23 11.63
C ALA A 99 -16.06 0.94 11.23
N THR A 100 -15.32 1.46 12.21
CA THR A 100 -14.34 2.53 11.99
C THR A 100 -13.08 2.00 11.33
N ILE A 101 -12.32 2.86 10.65
CA ILE A 101 -11.05 2.49 10.00
C ILE A 101 -10.11 1.81 11.00
N GLY A 102 -10.04 2.33 12.22
CA GLY A 102 -9.24 1.79 13.29
C GLY A 102 -9.52 0.31 13.56
N SER A 103 -10.77 -0.15 13.47
CA SER A 103 -11.13 -1.55 13.75
C SER A 103 -10.40 -2.57 12.86
N PHE A 104 -9.97 -2.14 11.67
CA PHE A 104 -9.18 -2.93 10.73
C PHE A 104 -7.66 -2.81 10.95
N VAL A 105 -7.22 -1.89 11.81
CA VAL A 105 -5.82 -1.67 12.14
C VAL A 105 -5.47 -2.44 13.43
N PRO A 106 -4.56 -3.42 13.37
CA PRO A 106 -4.11 -4.15 14.55
C PRO A 106 -3.52 -3.24 15.63
N GLU A 107 -3.68 -3.61 16.90
CA GLU A 107 -3.26 -2.78 18.03
C GLU A 107 -1.76 -2.46 18.04
N HIS A 108 -0.90 -3.37 17.56
CA HIS A 108 0.53 -3.07 17.42
C HIS A 108 0.79 -1.98 16.37
N ALA A 109 0.10 -2.01 15.23
CA ALA A 109 0.24 -1.02 14.17
C ALA A 109 -0.30 0.35 14.61
N ARG A 110 -1.37 0.39 15.43
CA ARG A 110 -1.86 1.65 16.02
C ARG A 110 -0.80 2.30 16.91
N ARG A 111 -0.11 1.52 17.74
CA ARG A 111 0.99 2.01 18.58
C ARG A 111 2.16 2.52 17.75
N GLU A 112 2.51 1.83 16.67
CA GLU A 112 3.55 2.28 15.75
C GLU A 112 3.16 3.55 14.98
N LEU A 113 1.90 3.69 14.56
CA LEU A 113 1.37 4.92 13.97
C LEU A 113 1.47 6.08 14.98
N ALA A 114 1.05 5.88 16.23
CA ALA A 114 1.16 6.91 17.27
C ALA A 114 2.62 7.33 17.52
N ALA A 115 3.56 6.38 17.48
CA ALA A 115 4.99 6.65 17.58
C ALA A 115 5.53 7.39 16.34
N LEU A 116 5.08 7.02 15.14
CA LEU A 116 5.42 7.70 13.89
C LEU A 116 4.98 9.15 13.96
N PHE A 117 3.72 9.43 14.29
CA PHE A 117 3.17 10.79 14.38
C PHE A 117 3.75 11.64 15.51
N ALA A 118 4.38 11.01 16.51
CA ALA A 118 5.12 11.73 17.54
C ALA A 118 6.45 12.32 17.03
N ARG A 119 7.02 11.75 15.97
CA ARG A 119 8.33 12.20 15.48
C ARG A 119 8.25 13.61 14.90
N PRO A 120 9.24 14.49 15.14
CA PRO A 120 9.21 15.86 14.64
C PRO A 120 9.33 15.97 13.11
N ASP A 121 9.84 14.94 12.43
CA ASP A 121 10.15 14.94 10.99
C ASP A 121 9.03 14.42 10.09
N VAL A 122 7.86 14.08 10.65
CA VAL A 122 6.69 13.59 9.90
C VAL A 122 6.21 14.60 8.85
N LEU A 123 6.33 15.89 9.16
CA LEU A 123 5.96 16.97 8.25
C LEU A 123 7.24 17.60 7.68
N PRO A 124 7.56 17.38 6.39
CA PRO A 124 8.72 17.99 5.77
C PRO A 124 8.64 19.52 5.88
N PRO A 125 9.69 20.22 6.36
CA PRO A 125 9.67 21.67 6.52
C PRO A 125 9.31 22.44 5.24
N LYS A 126 9.72 21.91 4.09
CA LYS A 126 9.36 22.47 2.79
C LYS A 126 7.85 22.43 2.52
N LEU A 127 7.18 21.32 2.86
CA LEU A 127 5.75 21.18 2.66
C LEU A 127 4.96 22.15 3.54
N VAL A 128 5.34 22.29 4.81
CA VAL A 128 4.68 23.23 5.74
C VAL A 128 4.81 24.67 5.24
N ARG A 129 5.99 25.06 4.75
CA ARG A 129 6.21 26.39 4.16
C ARG A 129 5.40 26.58 2.88
N GLU A 130 5.36 25.59 2.00
CA GLU A 130 4.60 25.69 0.74
C GLU A 130 3.09 25.90 1.01
N ILE A 131 2.53 25.14 1.96
CA ILE A 131 1.12 25.31 2.37
C ILE A 131 0.90 26.71 2.94
N ALA A 132 1.79 27.17 3.81
CA ALA A 132 1.73 28.49 4.43
C ALA A 132 1.91 29.64 3.43
N GLU A 133 2.71 29.44 2.40
CA GLU A 133 2.95 30.45 1.35
C GLU A 133 1.89 30.42 0.25
N SER A 134 0.97 29.45 0.26
CA SER A 134 -0.15 29.38 -0.68
C SER A 134 -1.07 30.60 -0.57
N GLU A 135 -1.60 31.04 -1.72
CA GLU A 135 -2.57 32.15 -1.77
C GLU A 135 -3.82 31.87 -0.94
N ALA A 136 -4.27 30.61 -0.88
CA ALA A 136 -5.41 30.21 -0.06
C ALA A 136 -5.16 30.45 1.44
N ALA A 137 -3.98 30.08 1.96
CA ALA A 137 -3.65 30.31 3.36
C ALA A 137 -3.53 31.81 3.69
N ARG A 138 -2.98 32.61 2.75
CA ARG A 138 -2.90 34.07 2.89
C ARG A 138 -4.27 34.73 2.90
N GLU A 139 -5.18 34.25 2.06
CA GLU A 139 -6.56 34.72 1.99
C GLU A 139 -7.31 34.46 3.30
N VAL A 140 -7.28 33.22 3.80
CA VAL A 140 -7.91 32.86 5.07
C VAL A 140 -7.35 33.70 6.23
N MET A 141 -6.03 33.89 6.29
CA MET A 141 -5.43 34.74 7.32
C MET A 141 -5.83 36.21 7.18
N ARG A 142 -5.98 36.71 5.95
CA ARG A 142 -6.47 38.07 5.70
C ARG A 142 -7.89 38.24 6.22
N GLU A 143 -8.77 37.29 5.96
CA GLU A 143 -10.15 37.30 6.46
C GLU A 143 -10.19 37.23 7.99
N VAL A 144 -9.49 36.28 8.60
CA VAL A 144 -9.42 36.12 10.08
C VAL A 144 -8.92 37.41 10.74
N MET A 145 -7.90 38.06 10.18
CA MET A 145 -7.38 39.31 10.72
C MET A 145 -8.29 40.50 10.45
N ALA A 146 -8.98 40.55 9.30
CA ALA A 146 -9.99 41.58 9.02
C ALA A 146 -11.12 41.51 10.06
N ASP A 147 -11.62 40.30 10.31
CA ASP A 147 -12.67 40.06 11.31
C ASP A 147 -12.18 40.36 12.72
N ALA A 148 -10.95 39.95 13.07
CA ALA A 148 -10.36 40.27 14.37
C ALA A 148 -10.20 41.79 14.58
N LEU A 149 -9.74 42.52 13.56
CA LEU A 149 -9.63 43.99 13.61
C LEU A 149 -11.00 44.65 13.71
N LYS A 150 -12.01 44.14 13.00
CA LYS A 150 -13.38 44.63 13.10
C LYS A 150 -13.94 44.42 14.51
N GLN A 151 -13.83 43.21 15.05
CA GLN A 151 -14.28 42.89 16.41
C GLN A 151 -13.53 43.70 17.48
N PHE A 152 -12.23 43.90 17.30
CA PHE A 152 -11.43 44.75 18.18
C PHE A 152 -11.90 46.20 18.10
N SER A 153 -12.10 46.73 16.88
CA SER A 153 -12.63 48.08 16.67
C SER A 153 -14.01 48.24 17.31
N GLU A 154 -14.94 47.32 17.10
CA GLU A 154 -16.26 47.35 17.73
C GLU A 154 -16.20 47.35 19.26
N ARG A 155 -15.21 46.69 19.86
CA ARG A 155 -15.03 46.61 21.32
C ARG A 155 -14.25 47.77 21.93
N VAL A 156 -13.33 48.37 21.18
CA VAL A 156 -12.32 49.31 21.73
C VAL A 156 -12.49 50.72 21.16
N ASN A 157 -13.11 50.87 19.98
CA ASN A 157 -13.33 52.18 19.38
C ASN A 157 -14.32 52.98 20.24
N PRO A 158 -13.90 54.11 20.83
CA PRO A 158 -14.76 54.90 21.71
C PRO A 158 -15.97 55.50 20.98
N PHE A 159 -16.03 55.48 19.64
CA PHE A 159 -17.21 55.91 18.88
C PHE A 159 -18.28 54.81 18.71
N VAL A 160 -17.95 53.54 18.97
CA VAL A 160 -18.80 52.36 18.67
C VAL A 160 -19.00 51.45 19.87
N ALA A 161 -18.01 51.35 20.76
CA ALA A 161 -18.05 50.47 21.92
C ALA A 161 -19.14 50.84 22.94
N GLU A 162 -19.69 49.84 23.62
CA GLU A 162 -20.77 50.00 24.61
C GLU A 162 -20.39 50.91 25.80
N TRP A 163 -19.09 51.02 26.11
CA TRP A 163 -18.55 51.90 27.15
C TRP A 163 -18.12 53.28 26.62
N GLY A 164 -18.22 53.53 25.32
CA GLY A 164 -17.73 54.72 24.62
C GLY A 164 -18.72 55.90 24.58
N LEU A 165 -18.49 56.82 23.63
CA LEU A 165 -19.30 58.02 23.33
C LEU A 165 -20.82 57.78 23.29
N PRO A 166 -21.36 56.67 22.76
CA PRO A 166 -22.79 56.39 22.86
C PRO A 166 -23.32 56.33 24.30
N SER A 167 -22.51 55.82 25.25
CA SER A 167 -22.85 55.75 26.67
C SER A 167 -22.69 57.11 27.38
N LEU A 168 -21.72 57.93 26.97
CA LEU A 168 -21.55 59.31 27.42
C LEU A 168 -22.68 60.23 26.89
N MET A 169 -23.10 60.04 25.64
CA MET A 169 -24.24 60.75 25.03
C MET A 169 -25.57 60.36 25.68
N LYS A 170 -25.75 59.06 26.04
CA LYS A 170 -26.90 58.62 26.84
C LYS A 170 -26.92 59.23 28.25
N LYS A 171 -25.75 59.46 28.87
CA LYS A 171 -25.63 60.10 30.19
C LYS A 171 -25.83 61.62 30.17
N LEU A 172 -25.69 62.28 29.01
CA LEU A 172 -25.78 63.74 28.88
C LEU A 172 -27.21 64.30 28.73
N GLY A 173 -28.24 63.45 28.63
CA GLY A 173 -29.64 63.88 28.70
C GLY A 173 -30.09 64.87 27.61
N PRO A 174 -31.38 65.25 27.59
CA PRO A 174 -32.02 65.92 26.45
C PRO A 174 -31.63 67.40 26.22
N PHE A 175 -30.65 67.96 26.94
CA PHE A 175 -30.40 69.41 26.98
C PHE A 175 -29.10 69.91 26.33
N GLY A 176 -28.40 69.13 25.52
CA GLY A 176 -27.20 69.64 24.84
C GLY A 176 -26.83 68.94 23.54
N LEU A 177 -26.73 69.74 22.47
CA LEU A 177 -25.88 69.53 21.27
C LEU A 177 -26.47 68.80 20.05
N GLY A 178 -27.59 69.28 19.50
CA GLY A 178 -28.05 68.91 18.15
C GLY A 178 -27.06 69.21 17.00
N GLY A 179 -26.06 70.07 17.23
CA GLY A 179 -25.01 70.41 16.25
C GLY A 179 -23.70 69.62 16.40
N VAL A 180 -23.32 69.20 17.62
CA VAL A 180 -22.05 68.48 17.85
C VAL A 180 -22.21 66.99 17.54
N GLY A 181 -23.39 66.41 17.72
CA GLY A 181 -23.66 65.03 17.30
C GLY A 181 -23.41 64.81 15.80
N LYS A 182 -23.89 65.71 14.94
CA LYS A 182 -23.65 65.64 13.48
C LYS A 182 -22.18 65.88 13.09
N ALA A 183 -21.46 66.74 13.79
CA ALA A 183 -20.04 66.98 13.55
C ALA A 183 -19.19 65.75 13.93
N ILE A 184 -19.54 65.08 15.02
CA ILE A 184 -18.89 63.84 15.47
C ILE A 184 -19.22 62.67 14.53
N ASP A 185 -20.48 62.53 14.09
CA ASP A 185 -20.86 61.51 13.11
C ASP A 185 -20.19 61.73 11.74
N GLY A 186 -20.04 62.99 11.31
CA GLY A 186 -19.29 63.33 10.09
C GLY A 186 -17.80 62.97 10.18
N LEU A 187 -17.16 63.30 11.31
CA LEU A 187 -15.77 62.90 11.60
C LEU A 187 -15.61 61.38 11.66
N ARG A 188 -16.58 60.67 12.22
CA ARG A 188 -16.61 59.21 12.26
C ARG A 188 -16.65 58.61 10.85
N VAL A 189 -17.60 59.06 10.01
CA VAL A 189 -17.75 58.54 8.64
C VAL A 189 -16.51 58.81 7.81
N ASP A 190 -15.90 59.99 7.94
CA ASP A 190 -14.67 60.32 7.20
C ASP A 190 -13.45 59.56 7.72
N PHE A 191 -13.40 59.28 9.03
CA PHE A 191 -12.37 58.45 9.62
C PHE A 191 -12.50 56.99 9.15
N GLU A 192 -13.70 56.39 9.22
CA GLU A 192 -13.98 55.03 8.71
C GLU A 192 -13.64 54.91 7.22
N LYS A 193 -14.06 55.87 6.39
CA LYS A 193 -13.74 55.90 4.94
C LYS A 193 -12.25 55.93 4.63
N ARG A 194 -11.44 56.58 5.47
CA ARG A 194 -9.97 56.67 5.28
C ARG A 194 -9.24 55.49 5.89
N LEU A 195 -9.78 54.90 6.94
CA LEU A 195 -9.13 53.84 7.70
C LEU A 195 -9.34 52.47 7.03
N ASP A 196 -10.49 52.22 6.41
CA ASP A 196 -10.80 50.96 5.72
C ASP A 196 -9.78 50.58 4.62
N PRO A 197 -9.39 51.49 3.69
CA PRO A 197 -8.38 51.19 2.68
C PRO A 197 -7.00 50.89 3.28
N GLU A 198 -6.62 51.59 4.35
CA GLU A 198 -5.34 51.39 5.02
C GLU A 198 -5.31 50.09 5.81
N ILE A 199 -6.42 49.70 6.46
CA ILE A 199 -6.58 48.37 7.07
C ILE A 199 -6.40 47.29 6.00
N ARG A 200 -7.08 47.38 4.85
CA ARG A 200 -6.96 46.39 3.78
C ARG A 200 -5.52 46.26 3.27
N LYS A 201 -4.83 47.39 3.06
CA LYS A 201 -3.43 47.43 2.62
C LYS A 201 -2.47 46.85 3.66
N PHE A 202 -2.69 47.15 4.95
CA PHE A 202 -1.92 46.58 6.05
C PHE A 202 -2.13 45.06 6.14
N LEU A 203 -3.38 44.60 6.08
CA LEU A 203 -3.74 43.18 6.16
C LEU A 203 -3.14 42.36 5.02
N LEU A 204 -3.07 42.92 3.80
CA LEU A 204 -2.41 42.29 2.65
C LEU A 204 -0.93 41.97 2.91
N GLY A 205 -0.17 42.91 3.47
CA GLY A 205 1.25 42.70 3.78
C GLY A 205 1.46 41.86 5.04
N PHE A 206 0.61 42.05 6.04
CA PHE A 206 0.76 41.40 7.34
C PHE A 206 0.28 39.93 7.30
N SER A 207 -0.69 39.57 6.46
CA SER A 207 -1.20 38.19 6.39
C SER A 207 -0.13 37.23 5.91
N GLY A 208 0.59 37.56 4.84
CA GLY A 208 1.71 36.76 4.35
C GLY A 208 2.80 36.57 5.41
N LYS A 209 3.14 37.63 6.16
CA LYS A 209 4.11 37.54 7.26
C LYS A 209 3.58 36.69 8.43
N ALA A 210 2.30 36.82 8.77
CA ALA A 210 1.67 36.09 9.86
C ALA A 210 1.61 34.59 9.56
N VAL A 211 1.20 34.18 8.35
CA VAL A 211 1.15 32.76 7.97
C VAL A 211 2.56 32.16 7.91
N LYS A 212 3.55 32.90 7.38
CA LYS A 212 4.95 32.47 7.39
C LYS A 212 5.48 32.29 8.82
N ASN A 213 5.21 33.24 9.71
CA ASN A 213 5.61 33.13 11.11
C ASN A 213 4.90 31.97 11.83
N ALA A 214 3.64 31.71 11.50
CA ALA A 214 2.91 30.55 12.02
C ALA A 214 3.56 29.24 11.56
N ALA A 215 3.97 29.14 10.29
CA ALA A 215 4.67 27.98 9.76
C ALA A 215 6.03 27.75 10.45
N GLU A 216 6.85 28.80 10.59
CA GLU A 216 8.13 28.68 11.30
C GLU A 216 7.92 28.35 12.78
N SER A 217 6.87 28.85 13.41
CA SER A 217 6.49 28.49 14.78
C SER A 217 6.11 27.02 14.89
N ILE A 218 5.28 26.49 13.97
CA ILE A 218 4.92 25.06 13.91
C ILE A 218 6.17 24.19 13.75
N LEU A 219 7.11 24.61 12.90
CA LEU A 219 8.35 23.86 12.67
C LEU A 219 9.29 23.91 13.88
N ALA A 220 9.51 25.09 14.45
CA ALA A 220 10.40 25.27 15.60
C ALA A 220 9.86 24.56 16.85
N ARG A 221 8.54 24.53 17.01
CA ARG A 221 7.85 23.98 18.18
C ARG A 221 7.30 22.57 17.93
N GLY A 222 7.60 21.96 16.79
CA GLY A 222 6.99 20.69 16.36
C GLY A 222 7.24 19.53 17.33
N SER A 223 8.34 19.54 18.07
CA SER A 223 8.67 18.56 19.11
C SER A 223 8.06 18.87 20.48
N GLU A 224 7.44 20.04 20.67
CA GLU A 224 6.81 20.37 21.95
C GLU A 224 5.56 19.50 22.18
N PRO A 225 5.25 19.15 23.45
CA PRO A 225 4.13 18.26 23.77
C PRO A 225 2.78 18.63 23.13
N PRO A 226 2.36 19.90 23.05
CA PRO A 226 1.09 20.26 22.41
C PRO A 226 1.03 19.94 20.90
N PHE A 227 2.14 20.12 20.17
CA PHE A 227 2.21 19.86 18.72
C PHE A 227 2.33 18.37 18.42
N VAL A 228 3.01 17.62 19.29
CA VAL A 228 3.01 16.15 19.27
C VAL A 228 1.59 15.62 19.50
N ALA A 229 0.91 16.09 20.55
CA ALA A 229 -0.45 15.69 20.87
C ALA A 229 -1.45 16.01 19.74
N LEU A 230 -1.33 17.18 19.11
CA LEU A 230 -2.15 17.54 17.95
C LEU A 230 -1.99 16.53 16.80
N ARG A 231 -0.75 16.16 16.44
CA ARG A 231 -0.49 15.21 15.34
C ARG A 231 -1.01 13.81 15.66
N GLN A 232 -0.80 13.34 16.88
CA GLN A 232 -1.35 12.06 17.33
C GLN A 232 -2.88 12.08 17.33
N ARG A 233 -3.51 13.17 17.77
CA ARG A 233 -4.96 13.31 17.74
C ARG A 233 -5.53 13.33 16.33
N LEU A 234 -4.84 13.95 15.36
CA LEU A 234 -5.25 13.91 13.96
C LEU A 234 -5.20 12.49 13.39
N ALA A 235 -4.15 11.73 13.72
CA ALA A 235 -4.04 10.34 13.31
C ALA A 235 -5.14 9.47 13.94
N GLU A 236 -5.39 9.65 15.24
CA GLU A 236 -6.48 8.96 15.94
C GLU A 236 -7.85 9.33 15.37
N PHE A 237 -8.08 10.61 15.09
CA PHE A 237 -9.31 11.08 14.46
C PHE A 237 -9.57 10.37 13.13
N LEU A 238 -8.55 10.20 12.27
CA LEU A 238 -8.69 9.45 11.02
C LEU A 238 -9.07 7.98 11.25
N LEU A 239 -8.54 7.35 12.32
CA LEU A 239 -8.90 5.97 12.69
C LEU A 239 -10.30 5.86 13.30
N GLU A 240 -10.81 6.93 13.91
CA GLU A 240 -12.17 7.02 14.44
C GLU A 240 -13.22 7.17 13.35
N GLN A 241 -12.85 7.63 12.14
CA GLN A 241 -13.80 7.82 11.05
C GLN A 241 -14.28 6.49 10.47
N ARG A 242 -15.49 6.51 9.90
CA ARG A 242 -15.98 5.43 9.04
C ARG A 242 -15.45 5.60 7.62
N PHE A 243 -15.27 4.51 6.89
CA PHE A 243 -14.87 4.57 5.48
C PHE A 243 -15.82 5.42 4.64
N ALA A 244 -17.13 5.32 4.87
CA ALA A 244 -18.14 6.13 4.16
C ALA A 244 -17.98 7.64 4.34
N GLU A 245 -17.33 8.10 5.41
CA GLU A 245 -17.20 9.53 5.76
C GLU A 245 -15.95 10.16 5.15
N VAL A 246 -14.92 9.37 4.85
CA VAL A 246 -13.61 9.86 4.38
C VAL A 246 -13.21 9.35 3.00
N MET A 247 -13.83 8.28 2.52
CA MET A 247 -13.57 7.81 1.16
C MET A 247 -14.11 8.80 0.15
N LEU A 248 -13.29 9.10 -0.86
CA LEU A 248 -13.74 9.77 -2.08
C LEU A 248 -14.81 8.91 -2.75
N ASP A 249 -15.62 9.50 -3.63
CA ASP A 249 -16.58 8.73 -4.43
C ASP A 249 -15.91 7.61 -5.26
N VAL A 250 -16.72 6.70 -5.79
CA VAL A 250 -16.23 5.52 -6.50
C VAL A 250 -15.39 5.87 -7.74
N ASP A 251 -15.73 6.96 -8.44
CA ASP A 251 -15.03 7.38 -9.65
C ASP A 251 -13.67 7.98 -9.28
N ALA A 252 -13.62 8.83 -8.27
CA ALA A 252 -12.40 9.40 -7.72
C ALA A 252 -11.49 8.31 -7.09
N THR A 253 -12.05 7.31 -6.42
CA THR A 253 -11.30 6.16 -5.89
C THR A 253 -10.68 5.35 -7.03
N THR A 254 -11.45 5.08 -8.09
CA THR A 254 -10.97 4.36 -9.28
C THR A 254 -9.90 5.16 -10.00
N GLN A 255 -10.08 6.47 -10.13
CA GLN A 255 -9.10 7.38 -10.71
C GLN A 255 -7.80 7.41 -9.89
N GLY A 256 -7.88 7.45 -8.56
CA GLY A 256 -6.73 7.37 -7.67
C GLY A 256 -5.95 6.07 -7.88
N ALA A 257 -6.64 4.93 -7.95
CA ALA A 257 -6.03 3.64 -8.24
C ALA A 257 -5.34 3.64 -9.62
N ARG A 258 -5.99 4.21 -10.64
CA ARG A 258 -5.42 4.36 -11.98
C ARG A 258 -4.15 5.22 -11.99
N ILE A 259 -4.17 6.36 -11.31
CA ILE A 259 -2.99 7.24 -11.17
C ILE A 259 -1.86 6.47 -10.47
N GLY A 260 -2.16 5.70 -9.41
CA GLY A 260 -1.19 4.86 -8.73
C GLY A 260 -0.52 3.86 -9.68
N VAL A 261 -1.31 3.21 -10.54
CA VAL A 261 -0.81 2.29 -11.58
C VAL A 261 0.03 3.03 -12.62
N ASP A 262 -0.37 4.23 -13.05
CA ASP A 262 0.39 5.05 -13.99
C ASP A 262 1.76 5.45 -13.44
N VAL A 263 1.80 5.86 -12.17
CA VAL A 263 3.04 6.19 -11.47
C VAL A 263 3.92 4.94 -11.34
N ALA A 264 3.36 3.79 -10.94
CA ALA A 264 4.08 2.54 -10.85
C ALA A 264 4.66 2.11 -12.22
N ALA A 265 3.88 2.22 -13.29
CA ALA A 265 4.31 1.93 -14.66
C ALA A 265 5.45 2.87 -15.11
N HIS A 266 5.36 4.15 -14.75
CA HIS A 266 6.39 5.13 -15.05
C HIS A 266 7.70 4.83 -14.32
N LEU A 267 7.62 4.55 -13.01
CA LEU A 267 8.79 4.18 -12.20
C LEU A 267 9.43 2.88 -12.68
N ALA A 268 8.60 1.89 -13.07
CA ALA A 268 9.03 0.63 -13.66
C ALA A 268 9.84 0.83 -14.95
N ALA A 269 9.39 1.73 -15.82
CA ALA A 269 10.04 2.06 -17.09
C ALA A 269 11.25 2.99 -16.96
N HIS A 270 11.48 3.59 -15.78
CA HIS A 270 12.56 4.56 -15.59
C HIS A 270 13.93 3.88 -15.57
N ALA A 271 14.74 4.08 -16.62
CA ALA A 271 16.00 3.38 -16.84
C ALA A 271 16.97 3.43 -15.64
N THR A 272 17.14 4.60 -15.01
CA THR A 272 18.01 4.75 -13.83
C THR A 272 17.53 3.94 -12.63
N LEU A 273 16.22 3.89 -12.38
CA LEU A 273 15.65 3.10 -11.28
C LEU A 273 15.73 1.61 -11.59
N ALA A 274 15.52 1.22 -12.84
CA ALA A 274 15.74 -0.15 -13.29
C ALA A 274 17.20 -0.58 -13.08
N ALA A 275 18.18 0.22 -13.48
CA ALA A 275 19.59 -0.08 -13.26
C ALA A 275 19.94 -0.20 -11.76
N ARG A 276 19.42 0.70 -10.92
CA ARG A 276 19.60 0.63 -9.46
C ARG A 276 18.96 -0.62 -8.85
N ARG A 277 17.75 -0.97 -9.27
CA ARG A 277 17.07 -2.21 -8.85
C ARG A 277 17.88 -3.44 -9.22
N ARG A 278 18.38 -3.53 -10.46
CA ARG A 278 19.24 -4.63 -10.91
C ARG A 278 20.48 -4.77 -10.04
N ALA A 279 21.19 -3.67 -9.82
CA ALA A 279 22.39 -3.65 -8.98
C ALA A 279 22.09 -4.06 -7.54
N PHE A 280 20.98 -3.58 -6.97
CA PHE A 280 20.52 -3.96 -5.64
C PHE A 280 20.21 -5.46 -5.55
N VAL A 281 19.40 -6.01 -6.46
CA VAL A 281 19.04 -7.43 -6.46
C VAL A 281 20.28 -8.32 -6.60
N LEU A 282 21.20 -7.99 -7.52
CA LEU A 282 22.44 -8.73 -7.69
C LEU A 282 23.30 -8.70 -6.42
N ALA A 283 23.47 -7.52 -5.81
CA ALA A 283 24.24 -7.38 -4.58
C ALA A 283 23.59 -8.14 -3.42
N TRP A 284 22.26 -8.05 -3.28
CA TRP A 284 21.50 -8.70 -2.22
C TRP A 284 21.53 -10.23 -2.33
N VAL A 285 21.35 -10.80 -3.54
CA VAL A 285 21.46 -12.26 -3.71
C VAL A 285 22.88 -12.73 -3.41
N LYS A 286 23.90 -12.00 -3.87
CA LYS A 286 25.31 -12.33 -3.59
C LYS A 286 25.65 -12.27 -2.11
N GLU A 287 25.15 -11.28 -1.39
CA GLU A 287 25.36 -11.15 0.06
C GLU A 287 24.73 -12.31 0.86
N ASN A 288 23.67 -12.91 0.32
CA ASN A 288 22.89 -13.95 0.99
C ASN A 288 23.05 -15.34 0.34
N GLU A 289 24.00 -15.51 -0.58
CA GLU A 289 24.14 -16.70 -1.44
C GLU A 289 24.30 -18.00 -0.64
N GLU A 290 25.13 -17.94 0.41
CA GLU A 290 25.45 -19.07 1.27
C GLU A 290 24.44 -19.28 2.40
N LYS A 291 23.54 -18.31 2.63
CA LYS A 291 22.57 -18.40 3.73
C LYS A 291 21.41 -19.31 3.36
N PRO A 292 20.88 -20.10 4.31
CA PRO A 292 19.64 -20.83 4.10
C PRO A 292 18.49 -19.89 3.72
N VAL A 293 17.63 -20.31 2.79
CA VAL A 293 16.45 -19.53 2.39
C VAL A 293 15.61 -19.12 3.60
N SER A 294 15.48 -19.96 4.62
CA SER A 294 14.76 -19.63 5.86
C SER A 294 15.34 -18.41 6.58
N GLU A 295 16.66 -18.32 6.70
CA GLU A 295 17.34 -17.19 7.34
C GLU A 295 17.13 -15.90 6.53
N VAL A 296 17.21 -16.02 5.20
CA VAL A 296 16.97 -14.89 4.29
C VAL A 296 15.52 -14.40 4.40
N LEU A 297 14.54 -15.31 4.40
CA LEU A 297 13.12 -14.96 4.57
C LEU A 297 12.86 -14.34 5.96
N ALA A 298 13.47 -14.88 7.01
CA ALA A 298 13.36 -14.31 8.36
C ALA A 298 13.91 -12.87 8.43
N SER A 299 15.01 -12.58 7.70
CA SER A 299 15.54 -11.21 7.60
C SER A 299 14.58 -10.21 6.95
N LEU A 300 13.64 -10.70 6.14
CA LEU A 300 12.56 -9.92 5.53
C LEU A 300 11.29 -9.87 6.40
N GLY A 301 11.32 -10.43 7.61
CA GLY A 301 10.17 -10.52 8.50
C GLY A 301 9.14 -11.58 8.09
N LEU A 302 9.50 -12.49 7.19
CA LEU A 302 8.64 -13.59 6.78
C LEU A 302 8.81 -14.77 7.76
N PRO A 303 7.74 -15.55 8.00
CA PRO A 303 7.82 -16.70 8.90
C PRO A 303 8.78 -17.77 8.35
N ASP A 304 9.51 -18.44 9.24
CA ASP A 304 10.46 -19.53 8.94
C ASP A 304 9.82 -20.68 8.14
N LYS A 305 8.52 -20.91 8.35
CA LYS A 305 7.72 -21.86 7.60
C LYS A 305 6.54 -21.17 6.91
N PRO A 306 6.23 -21.53 5.67
CA PRO A 306 4.97 -21.11 5.06
C PRO A 306 3.81 -21.64 5.93
N PRO A 307 2.76 -20.84 6.16
CA PRO A 307 1.58 -21.31 6.89
C PRO A 307 1.04 -22.59 6.26
N ARG A 308 0.67 -23.58 7.09
CA ARG A 308 0.15 -24.86 6.61
C ARG A 308 -1.01 -24.70 5.63
N GLU A 309 -1.92 -23.79 5.92
CA GLU A 309 -3.05 -23.49 5.04
C GLU A 309 -2.59 -23.01 3.65
N LEU A 310 -1.56 -22.16 3.58
CA LEU A 310 -1.02 -21.71 2.30
C LEU A 310 -0.47 -22.88 1.48
N VAL A 311 0.26 -23.80 2.12
CA VAL A 311 0.82 -25.00 1.47
C VAL A 311 -0.29 -25.90 0.93
N GLU A 312 -1.33 -26.14 1.74
CA GLU A 312 -2.50 -26.93 1.33
C GLU A 312 -3.23 -26.28 0.15
N LYS A 313 -3.45 -24.96 0.18
CA LYS A 313 -4.10 -24.22 -0.92
C LYS A 313 -3.26 -24.17 -2.19
N LEU A 314 -1.94 -24.03 -2.09
CA LEU A 314 -1.04 -24.08 -3.23
C LEU A 314 -1.04 -25.46 -3.89
N ALA A 315 -0.98 -26.52 -3.09
CA ALA A 315 -1.07 -27.89 -3.59
C ALA A 315 -2.42 -28.15 -4.29
N ASP A 316 -3.52 -27.68 -3.69
CA ASP A 316 -4.86 -27.78 -4.29
C ASP A 316 -5.02 -26.97 -5.57
N ALA A 317 -4.39 -25.80 -5.67
CA ALA A 317 -4.44 -24.96 -6.87
C ALA A 317 -3.59 -25.54 -8.02
N THR A 318 -2.48 -26.21 -7.70
CA THR A 318 -1.54 -26.75 -8.69
C THR A 318 -1.90 -28.16 -9.15
N PHE A 319 -2.58 -28.95 -8.32
CA PHE A 319 -2.94 -30.33 -8.66
C PHE A 319 -3.80 -30.45 -9.95
N PRO A 320 -4.82 -29.61 -10.20
CA PRO A 320 -5.56 -29.66 -11.47
C PRO A 320 -4.69 -29.38 -12.71
N ALA A 321 -3.70 -28.50 -12.58
CA ALA A 321 -2.75 -28.22 -13.65
C ALA A 321 -1.85 -29.44 -13.88
N LEU A 322 -1.31 -30.05 -12.81
CA LEU A 322 -0.55 -31.30 -12.89
C LEU A 322 -1.35 -32.41 -13.57
N LEU A 323 -2.60 -32.62 -13.16
CA LEU A 323 -3.48 -33.62 -13.76
C LEU A 323 -3.71 -33.37 -15.25
N SER A 324 -3.93 -32.12 -15.62
CA SER A 324 -4.15 -31.72 -17.01
C SER A 324 -2.89 -31.94 -17.86
N THR A 325 -1.71 -31.61 -17.33
CA THR A 325 -0.43 -31.89 -17.99
C THR A 325 -0.20 -33.39 -18.15
N LEU A 326 -0.42 -34.17 -17.10
CA LEU A 326 -0.30 -35.64 -17.14
C LEU A 326 -1.32 -36.27 -18.10
N GLY A 327 -2.50 -35.66 -18.29
CA GLY A 327 -3.51 -36.09 -19.25
C GLY A 327 -3.15 -35.85 -20.72
N THR A 328 -2.11 -35.06 -21.02
CA THR A 328 -1.73 -34.76 -22.41
C THR A 328 -1.15 -35.98 -23.13
N PRO A 329 -1.34 -36.14 -24.46
CA PRO A 329 -0.74 -37.23 -25.22
C PRO A 329 0.79 -37.30 -25.08
N ALA A 330 1.46 -36.14 -24.99
CA ALA A 330 2.91 -36.06 -24.84
C ALA A 330 3.38 -36.60 -23.47
N ALA A 331 2.75 -36.18 -22.38
CA ALA A 331 3.08 -36.70 -21.04
C ALA A 331 2.75 -38.19 -20.93
N GLN A 332 1.65 -38.63 -21.55
CA GLN A 332 1.26 -40.04 -21.58
C GLN A 332 2.23 -40.92 -22.38
N ALA A 333 2.81 -40.39 -23.47
CA ALA A 333 3.85 -41.08 -24.23
C ALA A 333 5.16 -41.16 -23.45
N TRP A 334 5.54 -40.09 -22.75
CA TRP A 334 6.72 -40.06 -21.89
C TRP A 334 6.61 -41.03 -20.70
N LEU A 335 5.46 -41.07 -20.02
CA LEU A 335 5.22 -42.07 -18.96
C LEU A 335 5.30 -43.51 -19.52
N ALA A 336 4.75 -43.73 -20.70
CA ALA A 336 4.82 -45.02 -21.37
C ALA A 336 6.26 -45.40 -21.75
N SER A 337 7.11 -44.43 -22.14
CA SER A 337 8.52 -44.69 -22.47
C SER A 337 9.34 -45.08 -21.26
N ILE A 338 9.13 -44.44 -20.10
CA ILE A 338 9.80 -44.82 -18.84
C ILE A 338 9.47 -46.27 -18.47
N VAL A 339 8.19 -46.65 -18.57
CA VAL A 339 7.77 -48.03 -18.29
C VAL A 339 8.33 -48.98 -19.34
N ALA A 340 8.37 -48.56 -20.62
CA ALA A 340 8.97 -49.36 -21.68
C ALA A 340 10.45 -49.64 -21.42
N GLU A 341 11.24 -48.62 -21.08
CA GLU A 341 12.67 -48.76 -20.76
C GLU A 341 12.92 -49.77 -19.63
N PHE A 342 12.07 -49.79 -18.60
CA PHE A 342 12.17 -50.76 -17.52
C PHE A 342 11.99 -52.20 -18.03
N TYR A 343 10.98 -52.47 -18.85
CA TYR A 343 10.73 -53.82 -19.38
C TYR A 343 11.71 -54.20 -20.48
N ASP A 344 12.14 -53.26 -21.32
CA ASP A 344 13.14 -53.48 -22.37
C ASP A 344 14.50 -53.83 -21.74
N GLY A 345 14.84 -53.19 -20.60
CA GLY A 345 16.03 -53.53 -19.81
C GLY A 345 15.98 -54.93 -19.19
N LEU A 346 14.80 -55.40 -18.77
CA LEU A 346 14.62 -56.76 -18.28
C LEU A 346 14.81 -57.81 -19.38
N VAL A 347 14.28 -57.55 -20.58
CA VAL A 347 14.47 -58.43 -21.75
C VAL A 347 15.94 -58.48 -22.16
N ALA A 348 16.62 -57.34 -22.21
CA ALA A 348 18.05 -57.27 -22.56
C ALA A 348 18.95 -57.98 -21.53
N ALA A 349 18.59 -57.94 -20.25
CA ALA A 349 19.31 -58.67 -19.20
C ALA A 349 19.14 -60.19 -19.34
N ASP A 350 17.93 -60.67 -19.64
CA ASP A 350 17.66 -62.11 -19.84
C ASP A 350 18.34 -62.66 -21.12
N GLU A 351 18.42 -61.86 -22.19
CA GLU A 351 19.08 -62.25 -23.45
C GLU A 351 20.63 -62.20 -23.38
N GLY A 352 21.21 -61.42 -22.47
CA GLY A 352 22.66 -61.26 -22.28
C GLY A 352 23.33 -62.31 -21.37
N THR A 353 22.55 -63.11 -20.65
CA THR A 353 23.01 -64.19 -19.75
C THR A 353 22.84 -65.61 -20.33
N GLY A 354 22.51 -65.72 -21.62
CA GLY A 354 22.33 -66.97 -22.36
C GLY A 354 23.60 -67.54 -22.98
#